data_AF-A0AAV5S552-F1
#
_entry.id   AF-A0AAV5S552-F1
#
_cell.length_a   1.000
_cell.length_b   1.000
_cell.length_c   1.000
_cell.angle_alpha   90.00
_cell.angle_beta   90.00
_cell.angle_gamma   90.00
#
_symmetry.space_group_name_H-M   'P 1'
#
loop_
_entity.id
_entity.type
_entity.pdbx_description
1 polymer ?
#
loop_
_entity_poly.entity_id
_entity_poly.type
_entity_poly.pdbx_seq_one_letter_code
_entity_poly.pdbx_strand_id
1 'polypeptide(L)'
;MTGTIQVIRKKSKQTKAKDPLAKQKLLWTVGHVLTFVCGVAFSLTYFYHVSIFYKYRNWKWLFLRVSKKYAFFKGTKWYWRLASWAPQILYRLSLCGVLLAEGVTMYQNWSHLNPTWFDLLAAENFQSLAVATLWLVGGGKSFYRLLPFMILSYLHITSRTHEFTSDDKQLDRQKSLDNKHLLHVVAYSEIIVIFALLLDTLLMKSGSSGFLLVAYSSLYWLRLNFSAYAQVTVLRIVEKLDKKVPAKHRDSWESVKNFLYAKIKERSDRRVQVERA
;
A
#
# COMPACT_ATOMS: atom_id res chain seq x y z
N MET A 1 -52.10 -45.90 35.30
CA MET A 1 -50.75 -46.01 34.70
C MET A 1 -50.68 -45.01 33.55
N THR A 2 -50.16 -43.82 33.82
CA THR A 2 -50.10 -42.70 32.87
C THR A 2 -48.67 -42.60 32.34
N GLY A 3 -48.47 -43.01 31.09
CA GLY A 3 -47.17 -42.94 30.42
C GLY A 3 -46.84 -41.49 30.05
N THR A 4 -45.88 -40.90 30.74
CA THR A 4 -45.32 -39.59 30.39
C THR A 4 -44.49 -39.70 29.12
N ILE A 5 -44.91 -39.00 28.06
CA ILE A 5 -44.18 -38.87 26.80
C ILE A 5 -42.84 -38.16 27.08
N GLN A 6 -41.72 -38.86 26.90
CA GLN A 6 -40.40 -38.24 26.93
C GLN A 6 -40.21 -37.41 25.66
N VAL A 7 -40.30 -36.08 25.79
CA VAL A 7 -39.92 -35.15 24.73
C VAL A 7 -38.41 -35.26 24.52
N ILE A 8 -38.00 -36.00 23.50
CA ILE A 8 -36.61 -36.03 23.04
C ILE A 8 -36.29 -34.63 22.51
N ARG A 9 -35.69 -33.78 23.34
CA ARG A 9 -35.05 -32.54 22.87
C ARG A 9 -33.93 -32.95 21.93
N LYS A 10 -34.08 -32.68 20.63
CA LYS A 10 -32.96 -32.70 19.68
C LYS A 10 -31.86 -31.84 20.31
N LYS A 11 -30.71 -32.45 20.64
CA LYS A 11 -29.50 -31.70 20.99
C LYS A 11 -29.35 -30.62 19.91
N SER A 12 -29.52 -29.36 20.28
CA SER A 12 -29.20 -28.25 19.39
C SER A 12 -27.81 -28.54 18.87
N LYS A 13 -27.64 -28.63 17.54
CA LYS A 13 -26.31 -28.73 16.92
C LYS A 13 -25.43 -27.72 17.66
N GLN A 14 -24.52 -28.20 18.52
CA GLN A 14 -23.44 -27.37 19.01
C GLN A 14 -22.73 -26.96 17.73
N THR A 15 -23.00 -25.73 17.30
CA THR A 15 -22.38 -25.11 16.15
C THR A 15 -20.89 -25.19 16.46
N LYS A 16 -20.17 -26.14 15.84
CA LYS A 16 -18.72 -26.30 15.97
C LYS A 16 -18.14 -24.90 15.98
N ALA A 17 -17.56 -24.48 17.09
CA ALA A 17 -17.02 -23.14 17.24
C ALA A 17 -16.14 -22.87 16.02
N LYS A 18 -16.59 -21.98 15.13
CA LYS A 18 -15.91 -21.77 13.85
C LYS A 18 -14.49 -21.33 14.17
N ASP A 19 -13.49 -22.09 13.72
CA ASP A 19 -12.07 -21.82 13.96
C ASP A 19 -11.75 -20.35 13.61
N PRO A 20 -11.39 -19.52 14.61
CA PRO A 20 -11.12 -18.11 14.40
C PRO A 20 -9.90 -17.89 13.50
N LEU A 21 -8.91 -18.80 13.54
CA LEU A 21 -7.72 -18.73 12.71
C LEU A 21 -8.06 -18.96 11.23
N ALA A 22 -8.91 -19.96 10.94
CA ALA A 22 -9.37 -20.21 9.58
C ALA A 22 -10.13 -19.01 8.98
N LYS A 23 -10.93 -18.30 9.79
CA LYS A 23 -11.60 -17.07 9.36
C LYS A 23 -10.61 -15.95 9.06
N GLN A 24 -9.60 -15.75 9.91
CA GLN A 24 -8.58 -14.73 9.69
C GLN A 24 -7.78 -15.02 8.42
N LYS A 25 -7.30 -16.27 8.23
CA LYS A 25 -6.60 -16.70 7.01
C LYS A 25 -7.46 -16.48 5.75
N LEU A 26 -8.76 -16.73 5.84
CA LEU A 26 -9.69 -16.47 4.73
C LEU A 26 -9.82 -14.97 4.45
N LEU A 27 -10.08 -14.15 5.47
CA LEU A 27 -10.22 -12.69 5.33
C LEU A 27 -8.94 -12.04 4.79
N TRP A 28 -7.79 -12.46 5.30
CA TRP A 28 -6.48 -12.04 4.81
C TRP A 28 -6.30 -12.36 3.32
N THR A 29 -6.63 -13.60 2.93
CA THR A 29 -6.53 -14.04 1.52
C THR A 29 -7.48 -13.23 0.64
N VAL A 30 -8.73 -13.08 1.06
CA VAL A 30 -9.74 -12.29 0.34
C VAL A 30 -9.27 -10.83 0.19
N GLY A 31 -8.68 -10.25 1.23
CA GLY A 31 -8.12 -8.90 1.20
C GLY A 31 -7.07 -8.73 0.10
N HIS A 32 -6.02 -9.55 0.11
CA HIS A 32 -4.97 -9.46 -0.92
C HIS A 32 -5.48 -9.77 -2.33
N VAL A 33 -6.34 -10.79 -2.48
CA VAL A 33 -6.92 -11.14 -3.79
C VAL A 33 -7.77 -9.98 -4.31
N LEU A 34 -8.58 -9.35 -3.46
CA LEU A 34 -9.39 -8.19 -3.81
C LEU A 34 -8.51 -7.01 -4.21
N THR A 35 -7.45 -6.72 -3.44
CA THR A 35 -6.47 -5.67 -3.76
C THR A 35 -5.85 -5.88 -5.12
N PHE A 36 -5.36 -7.10 -5.39
CA PHE A 36 -4.66 -7.42 -6.62
C PHE A 36 -5.61 -7.41 -7.83
N VAL A 37 -6.71 -8.17 -7.78
CA VAL A 37 -7.63 -8.32 -8.92
C VAL A 37 -8.32 -6.99 -9.26
N CYS A 38 -8.89 -6.30 -8.26
CA CYS A 38 -9.53 -5.00 -8.51
C CYS A 38 -8.50 -3.93 -8.89
N GLY A 39 -7.28 -4.01 -8.34
CA GLY A 39 -6.17 -3.13 -8.70
C GLY A 39 -5.76 -3.30 -10.17
N VAL A 40 -5.57 -4.53 -10.64
CA VAL A 40 -5.25 -4.84 -12.04
C VAL A 40 -6.37 -4.37 -12.97
N ALA A 41 -7.63 -4.69 -12.64
CA ALA A 41 -8.78 -4.26 -13.44
C ALA A 41 -8.85 -2.72 -13.53
N PHE A 42 -8.65 -2.01 -12.42
CA PHE A 42 -8.55 -0.55 -12.42
C PHE A 42 -7.37 -0.07 -13.29
N SER A 43 -6.21 -0.70 -13.17
CA SER A 43 -4.99 -0.34 -13.92
C SER A 43 -5.22 -0.41 -15.42
N LEU A 44 -5.87 -1.47 -15.91
CA LEU A 44 -6.23 -1.62 -17.33
C LEU A 44 -7.11 -0.45 -17.80
N THR A 45 -8.15 -0.12 -17.03
CA THR A 45 -9.03 1.02 -17.37
C THR A 45 -8.30 2.37 -17.30
N TYR A 46 -7.37 2.52 -16.36
CA TYR A 46 -6.56 3.72 -16.17
C TYR A 46 -5.62 3.95 -17.37
N PHE A 47 -4.85 2.93 -17.76
CA PHE A 47 -3.90 3.06 -18.87
C PHE A 47 -4.60 3.22 -20.21
N TYR A 48 -5.70 2.50 -20.45
CA TYR A 48 -6.53 2.71 -21.63
C TYR A 48 -7.00 4.18 -21.73
N HIS A 49 -7.41 4.78 -20.61
CA HIS A 49 -7.77 6.19 -20.58
C HIS A 49 -6.59 7.10 -20.94
N VAL A 50 -5.42 6.85 -20.35
CA VAL A 50 -4.20 7.63 -20.65
C VAL A 50 -3.83 7.54 -22.15
N SER A 51 -3.93 6.35 -22.75
CA SER A 51 -3.63 6.13 -24.17
C SER A 51 -4.59 6.86 -25.10
N ILE A 52 -5.89 6.90 -24.79
CA ILE A 52 -6.88 7.66 -25.59
C ILE A 52 -6.75 9.17 -25.36
N PHE A 53 -6.38 9.58 -24.15
CA PHE A 53 -6.23 10.99 -23.79
C PHE A 53 -5.11 11.68 -24.58
N TYR A 54 -4.04 10.94 -24.93
CA TYR A 54 -2.97 11.43 -25.82
C TYR A 54 -3.48 11.88 -27.19
N LYS A 55 -4.59 11.33 -27.68
CA LYS A 55 -5.20 11.72 -28.96
C LYS A 55 -5.93 13.08 -28.89
N TYR A 56 -6.18 13.64 -27.71
CA TYR A 56 -7.10 14.77 -27.53
C TYR A 56 -6.67 15.89 -26.54
N ARG A 57 -5.38 16.08 -26.16
CA ARG A 57 -5.11 17.18 -25.20
C ARG A 57 -3.72 17.79 -24.95
N ASN A 58 -3.87 19.09 -24.60
CA ASN A 58 -3.13 20.10 -23.85
C ASN A 58 -2.30 19.66 -22.61
N TRP A 59 -1.09 20.22 -22.49
CA TRP A 59 -0.06 19.92 -21.48
C TRP A 59 -0.44 20.18 -20.01
N LYS A 60 -1.43 21.04 -19.71
CA LYS A 60 -1.81 21.35 -18.30
C LYS A 60 -2.37 20.14 -17.53
N TRP A 61 -2.83 19.11 -18.24
CA TRP A 61 -3.37 17.86 -17.68
C TRP A 61 -2.39 16.70 -17.78
N LEU A 62 -1.08 16.99 -17.96
CA LEU A 62 -0.04 15.96 -17.96
C LEU A 62 -0.08 15.19 -16.64
N PHE A 63 -0.43 13.91 -16.80
CA PHE A 63 -0.28 12.76 -15.93
C PHE A 63 -0.97 12.74 -14.55
N LEU A 64 -1.33 11.50 -14.18
CA LEU A 64 -1.54 10.97 -12.82
C LEU A 64 -2.95 11.00 -12.21
N ARG A 65 -3.96 11.60 -12.84
CA ARG A 65 -5.36 11.54 -12.35
C ARG A 65 -6.37 11.28 -13.46
N VAL A 66 -7.32 10.37 -13.19
CA VAL A 66 -8.53 10.20 -14.00
C VAL A 66 -9.44 11.41 -13.84
N SER A 67 -9.90 11.98 -14.96
CA SER A 67 -10.89 13.07 -14.96
C SER A 67 -12.21 12.65 -14.30
N LYS A 68 -12.76 13.49 -13.42
CA LYS A 68 -14.03 13.21 -12.73
C LYS A 68 -15.24 13.09 -13.67
N LYS A 69 -15.16 13.67 -14.87
CA LYS A 69 -16.29 13.78 -15.81
C LYS A 69 -16.30 12.69 -16.90
N TYR A 70 -15.35 11.76 -16.89
CA TYR A 70 -15.23 10.78 -17.98
C TYR A 70 -15.82 9.43 -17.60
N ALA A 71 -16.78 8.97 -18.42
CA ALA A 71 -17.38 7.65 -18.36
C ALA A 71 -16.79 6.78 -19.48
N PHE A 72 -16.25 5.61 -19.14
CA PHE A 72 -15.72 4.65 -20.11
C PHE A 72 -16.81 4.20 -21.09
N PHE A 73 -17.98 3.89 -20.56
CA PHE A 73 -19.16 3.57 -21.33
C PHE A 73 -20.12 4.75 -21.32
N LYS A 74 -20.34 5.34 -22.49
CA LYS A 74 -21.39 6.35 -22.69
C LYS A 74 -22.60 5.65 -23.27
N GLY A 75 -23.69 5.64 -22.51
CA GLY A 75 -24.96 5.11 -22.96
C GLY A 75 -26.10 5.68 -22.13
N THR A 76 -27.30 5.69 -22.72
CA THR A 76 -28.51 6.24 -22.10
C THR A 76 -29.13 5.29 -21.08
N LYS A 77 -28.84 3.98 -21.21
CA LYS A 77 -29.38 2.93 -20.33
C LYS A 77 -28.68 2.91 -18.95
N TRP A 78 -29.43 2.55 -17.91
CA TRP A 78 -28.98 2.60 -16.51
C TRP A 78 -27.73 1.76 -16.22
N TYR A 79 -27.56 0.61 -16.87
CA TYR A 79 -26.38 -0.26 -16.67
C TYR A 79 -25.08 0.39 -17.19
N TRP A 80 -25.16 1.28 -18.18
CA TRP A 80 -23.99 2.05 -18.63
C TRP A 80 -23.57 3.10 -17.61
N ARG A 81 -24.52 3.65 -16.82
CA ARG A 81 -24.18 4.51 -15.68
C ARG A 81 -23.44 3.72 -14.61
N LEU A 82 -23.86 2.49 -14.30
CA LEU A 82 -23.10 1.63 -13.37
C LEU A 82 -21.70 1.30 -13.90
N ALA A 83 -21.59 0.94 -15.18
CA ALA A 83 -20.31 0.64 -15.81
C ALA A 83 -19.38 1.87 -15.86
N SER A 84 -19.92 3.09 -15.93
CA SER A 84 -19.14 4.32 -15.83
C SER A 84 -18.50 4.53 -14.46
N TRP A 85 -19.09 3.97 -13.40
CA TRP A 85 -18.57 4.04 -12.03
C TRP A 85 -17.62 2.87 -11.73
N ALA A 86 -17.57 1.85 -12.58
CA ALA A 86 -16.76 0.66 -12.36
C ALA A 86 -15.28 0.97 -12.04
N PRO A 87 -14.57 1.86 -12.77
CA PRO A 87 -13.19 2.18 -12.42
C PRO A 87 -13.05 2.78 -11.02
N GLN A 88 -14.03 3.57 -10.58
CA GLN A 88 -14.00 4.15 -9.24
C GLN A 88 -14.26 3.11 -8.15
N ILE A 89 -15.19 2.20 -8.40
CA ILE A 89 -15.52 1.13 -7.47
C ILE A 89 -14.33 0.17 -7.35
N LEU A 90 -13.72 -0.22 -8.46
CA LEU A 90 -12.53 -1.08 -8.48
C LEU A 90 -11.36 -0.49 -7.70
N TYR A 91 -11.09 0.81 -7.87
CA TYR A 91 -10.05 1.51 -7.09
C TYR A 91 -10.33 1.45 -5.59
N ARG A 92 -11.57 1.73 -5.17
CA ARG A 92 -11.96 1.72 -3.75
C ARG A 92 -11.96 0.32 -3.17
N LEU A 93 -12.46 -0.66 -3.89
CA LEU A 93 -12.45 -2.06 -3.47
C LEU A 93 -11.03 -2.58 -3.31
N SER A 94 -10.10 -2.18 -4.19
CA SER A 94 -8.69 -2.52 -4.04
C SER A 94 -8.10 -2.00 -2.72
N LEU A 95 -8.40 -0.74 -2.35
CA LEU A 95 -8.01 -0.15 -1.07
C LEU A 95 -8.69 -0.80 0.13
N CYS A 96 -9.98 -1.13 0.04
CA CYS A 96 -10.67 -1.89 1.09
C CYS A 96 -10.03 -3.26 1.29
N GLY A 97 -9.55 -3.91 0.22
CA GLY A 97 -8.77 -5.14 0.30
C GLY A 97 -7.49 -4.99 1.13
N VAL A 98 -6.78 -3.86 0.97
CA VAL A 98 -5.56 -3.56 1.74
C VAL A 98 -5.92 -3.40 3.21
N LEU A 99 -6.97 -2.64 3.50
CA LEU A 99 -7.43 -2.43 4.88
C LEU A 99 -7.83 -3.75 5.55
N LEU A 100 -8.46 -4.66 4.81
CA LEU A 100 -8.81 -5.99 5.31
C LEU A 100 -7.57 -6.85 5.55
N ALA A 101 -6.66 -6.95 4.58
CA ALA A 101 -5.49 -7.80 4.68
C ALA A 101 -4.54 -7.33 5.79
N GLU A 102 -4.10 -6.07 5.71
CA GLU A 102 -3.19 -5.47 6.68
C GLU A 102 -3.84 -5.33 8.07
N GLY A 103 -5.16 -5.12 8.11
CA GLY A 103 -5.92 -5.10 9.37
C GLY A 103 -5.91 -6.46 10.06
N VAL A 104 -6.06 -7.56 9.31
CA VAL A 104 -5.93 -8.92 9.86
C VAL A 104 -4.49 -9.17 10.32
N THR A 105 -3.48 -8.81 9.53
CA THR A 105 -2.08 -8.99 9.93
C THR A 105 -1.74 -8.17 11.18
N MET A 106 -2.22 -6.93 11.29
CA MET A 106 -2.07 -6.13 12.50
C MET A 106 -2.76 -6.77 13.70
N TYR A 107 -3.97 -7.28 13.53
CA TYR A 107 -4.66 -8.00 14.60
C TYR A 107 -3.87 -9.25 15.02
N GLN A 108 -3.32 -10.02 14.08
CA GLN A 108 -2.53 -11.21 14.38
C GLN A 108 -1.24 -10.86 15.12
N ASN A 109 -0.52 -9.83 14.68
CA ASN A 109 0.74 -9.41 15.30
C ASN A 109 0.56 -8.85 16.71
N TRP A 110 -0.55 -8.16 16.97
CA TRP A 110 -0.71 -7.35 18.18
C TRP A 110 -1.87 -7.75 19.09
N SER A 111 -2.74 -8.70 18.73
CA SER A 111 -3.91 -9.07 19.56
C SER A 111 -3.56 -9.55 20.97
N HIS A 112 -2.35 -10.05 21.18
CA HIS A 112 -1.86 -10.53 22.48
C HIS A 112 -0.77 -9.64 23.08
N LEU A 113 -0.45 -8.54 22.40
CA LEU A 113 0.56 -7.57 22.82
C LEU A 113 -0.14 -6.24 23.11
N ASN A 114 0.37 -5.45 24.05
CA ASN A 114 -0.09 -4.08 24.26
C ASN A 114 0.93 -3.13 23.60
N PRO A 115 0.87 -2.93 22.27
CA PRO A 115 1.85 -2.10 21.58
C PRO A 115 1.77 -0.66 22.06
N THR A 116 2.93 -0.03 22.18
CA THR A 116 2.98 1.43 22.30
C THR A 116 2.69 2.08 20.95
N TRP A 117 2.35 3.37 20.96
CA TRP A 117 2.15 4.14 19.73
C TRP A 117 3.39 4.14 18.81
N PHE A 118 4.59 4.07 19.39
CA PHE A 118 5.83 4.00 18.64
C PHE A 118 5.99 2.66 17.92
N ASP A 119 5.60 1.56 18.57
CA ASP A 119 5.64 0.22 17.96
C ASP A 119 4.69 0.12 16.76
N LEU A 120 3.49 0.71 16.89
CA LEU A 120 2.54 0.79 15.78
C LEU A 120 3.08 1.64 14.63
N LEU A 121 3.64 2.82 14.91
CA LEU A 121 4.19 3.71 13.87
C LEU A 121 5.41 3.12 13.16
N ALA A 122 6.18 2.27 13.84
CA ALA A 122 7.32 1.57 13.27
C ALA A 122 6.90 0.38 12.38
N ALA A 123 5.72 -0.20 12.60
CA ALA A 123 5.23 -1.36 11.86
C ALA A 123 4.88 -1.01 10.40
N GLU A 124 5.43 -1.76 9.45
CA GLU A 124 5.20 -1.53 8.01
C GLU A 124 3.71 -1.68 7.64
N ASN A 125 3.02 -2.65 8.24
CA ASN A 125 1.60 -2.92 8.03
C ASN A 125 0.73 -1.74 8.47
N PHE A 126 1.06 -1.11 9.60
CA PHE A 126 0.35 0.09 10.07
C PHE A 126 0.58 1.29 9.16
N GLN A 127 1.82 1.50 8.71
CA GLN A 127 2.12 2.54 7.73
C GLN A 127 1.34 2.31 6.43
N SER A 128 1.24 1.06 5.97
CA SER A 128 0.45 0.67 4.80
C SER A 128 -1.05 0.92 5.00
N LEU A 129 -1.62 0.61 6.17
CA LEU A 129 -2.99 0.96 6.53
C LEU A 129 -3.24 2.47 6.52
N ALA A 130 -2.31 3.25 7.09
CA ALA A 130 -2.41 4.71 7.13
C ALA A 130 -2.39 5.31 5.72
N VAL A 131 -1.48 4.83 4.86
CA VAL A 131 -1.40 5.26 3.46
C VAL A 131 -2.65 4.84 2.68
N ALA A 132 -3.16 3.62 2.86
CA ALA A 132 -4.39 3.15 2.21
C ALA A 132 -5.60 3.99 2.63
N THR A 133 -5.70 4.32 3.92
CA THR A 133 -6.75 5.20 4.46
C THR A 133 -6.65 6.61 3.88
N LEU A 134 -5.42 7.15 3.79
CA LEU A 134 -5.17 8.45 3.17
C LEU A 134 -5.63 8.47 1.71
N TRP A 135 -5.43 7.39 0.95
CA TRP A 135 -5.92 7.29 -0.42
C TRP A 135 -7.41 7.03 -0.57
N LEU A 136 -8.02 6.37 0.42
CA LEU A 136 -9.45 6.11 0.43
C LEU A 136 -10.24 7.41 0.62
N VAL A 137 -9.76 8.28 1.53
CA VAL A 137 -10.35 9.58 1.84
C VAL A 137 -9.85 10.67 0.87
N GLY A 138 -8.60 10.59 0.44
CA GLY A 138 -7.91 11.60 -0.36
C GLY A 138 -8.42 11.77 -1.80
N GLY A 139 -8.31 13.00 -2.31
CA GLY A 139 -8.66 13.34 -3.69
C GLY A 139 -7.66 12.83 -4.73
N GLY A 140 -8.17 12.12 -5.74
CA GLY A 140 -7.45 11.73 -6.97
C GLY A 140 -7.14 10.23 -7.05
N LYS A 141 -7.62 9.55 -8.09
CA LYS A 141 -7.39 8.12 -8.28
C LYS A 141 -6.25 7.94 -9.27
N SER A 142 -5.27 7.14 -8.91
CA SER A 142 -4.08 6.94 -9.71
C SER A 142 -3.56 5.52 -9.56
N PHE A 143 -3.09 4.95 -10.68
CA PHE A 143 -2.40 3.66 -10.69
C PHE A 143 -1.22 3.63 -9.72
N TYR A 144 -0.40 4.68 -9.71
CA TYR A 144 0.81 4.76 -8.90
C TYR A 144 0.55 4.72 -7.40
N ARG A 145 -0.65 5.13 -6.95
CA ARG A 145 -1.06 5.02 -5.54
C ARG A 145 -1.42 3.59 -5.13
N LEU A 146 -1.85 2.75 -6.09
CA LEU A 146 -2.17 1.34 -5.85
C LEU A 146 -0.99 0.41 -6.12
N LEU A 147 -0.05 0.81 -6.96
CA LEU A 147 1.05 -0.03 -7.41
C LEU A 147 1.84 -0.68 -6.26
N PRO A 148 2.25 0.05 -5.20
CA PRO A 148 2.85 -0.55 -4.00
C PRO A 148 2.03 -1.72 -3.45
N PHE A 149 0.74 -1.49 -3.22
CA PHE A 149 -0.16 -2.46 -2.60
C PHE A 149 -0.45 -3.66 -3.50
N MET A 150 -0.50 -3.46 -4.82
CA MET A 150 -0.67 -4.56 -5.78
C MET A 150 0.55 -5.47 -5.80
N ILE A 151 1.77 -4.90 -5.81
CA ILE A 151 3.00 -5.69 -5.78
C ILE A 151 3.12 -6.44 -4.45
N LEU A 152 2.87 -5.76 -3.31
CA LEU A 152 2.89 -6.41 -2.00
C LEU A 152 1.84 -7.52 -1.91
N SER A 153 0.60 -7.27 -2.35
CA SER A 153 -0.44 -8.30 -2.35
C SER A 153 -0.12 -9.47 -3.27
N TYR A 154 0.53 -9.21 -4.42
CA TYR A 154 1.03 -10.27 -5.30
C TYR A 154 2.07 -11.13 -4.57
N LEU A 155 3.05 -10.50 -3.93
CA LEU A 155 4.07 -11.21 -3.14
C LEU A 155 3.42 -12.09 -2.08
N HIS A 156 2.55 -11.53 -1.25
CA HIS A 156 1.82 -12.23 -0.19
C HIS A 156 0.98 -13.40 -0.70
N ILE A 157 0.29 -13.25 -1.85
CA ILE A 157 -0.48 -14.34 -2.45
C ILE A 157 0.46 -15.47 -2.92
N THR A 158 1.58 -15.13 -3.54
CA THR A 158 2.55 -16.13 -4.03
C THR A 158 3.29 -16.84 -2.89
N SER A 159 3.50 -16.18 -1.75
CA SER A 159 4.12 -16.76 -0.55
C SER A 159 3.12 -17.33 0.46
N ARG A 160 1.82 -17.35 0.14
CA ARG A 160 0.72 -17.68 1.08
C ARG A 160 0.92 -18.95 1.90
N THR A 161 1.41 -20.03 1.29
CA THR A 161 1.65 -21.29 2.00
C THR A 161 2.69 -21.15 3.09
N HIS A 162 3.71 -20.32 2.88
CA HIS A 162 4.75 -20.08 3.87
C HIS A 162 4.30 -19.16 4.98
N GLU A 163 3.58 -18.08 4.65
CA GLU A 163 3.04 -17.14 5.66
C GLU A 163 2.09 -17.80 6.66
N PHE A 164 1.51 -18.95 6.30
CA PHE A 164 0.62 -19.69 7.17
C PHE A 164 1.25 -20.87 7.90
N THR A 165 2.50 -21.24 7.56
CA THR A 165 3.12 -22.51 7.99
C THR A 165 4.49 -22.32 8.64
N SER A 166 5.22 -21.23 8.35
CA SER A 166 6.56 -20.98 8.88
C SER A 166 6.63 -19.61 9.54
N ASP A 167 7.00 -19.57 10.82
CA ASP A 167 7.30 -18.33 11.58
C ASP A 167 8.81 -18.00 11.53
N ASP A 168 9.47 -18.40 10.45
CA ASP A 168 10.92 -18.29 10.30
C ASP A 168 11.32 -16.94 9.66
N LYS A 169 11.72 -16.01 10.52
CA LYS A 169 12.21 -14.67 10.16
C LYS A 169 13.42 -14.69 9.21
N GLN A 170 14.22 -15.77 9.17
CA GLN A 170 15.34 -15.89 8.23
C GLN A 170 14.86 -16.19 6.80
N LEU A 171 13.84 -17.03 6.68
CA LEU A 171 13.22 -17.36 5.39
C LEU A 171 12.51 -16.14 4.78
N ASP A 172 11.84 -15.33 5.60
CA ASP A 172 11.21 -14.08 5.15
C ASP A 172 12.24 -13.06 4.65
N ARG A 173 13.39 -12.98 5.33
CA ARG A 173 14.52 -12.17 4.89
C ARG A 173 15.07 -12.66 3.55
N GLN A 174 15.18 -13.97 3.36
CA GLN A 174 15.66 -14.56 2.11
C GLN A 174 14.70 -14.26 0.96
N LYS A 175 13.38 -14.41 1.15
CA LYS A 175 12.38 -14.05 0.13
C LYS A 175 12.36 -12.57 -0.22
N SER A 176 12.62 -11.70 0.77
CA SER A 176 12.77 -10.27 0.54
C SER A 176 13.99 -9.96 -0.35
N LEU A 177 15.07 -10.74 -0.20
CA LEU A 177 16.25 -10.64 -1.07
C LEU A 177 15.98 -11.18 -2.48
N ASP A 178 15.28 -12.31 -2.59
CA ASP A 178 14.93 -12.93 -3.87
C ASP A 178 14.03 -11.99 -4.70
N ASN A 179 13.11 -11.29 -4.03
CA ASN A 179 12.18 -10.35 -4.66
C ASN A 179 12.67 -8.90 -4.68
N LYS A 180 13.97 -8.64 -4.44
CA LYS A 180 14.54 -7.28 -4.35
C LYS A 180 14.14 -6.34 -5.49
N HIS A 181 14.00 -6.87 -6.70
CA HIS A 181 13.62 -6.08 -7.87
C HIS A 181 12.19 -5.50 -7.72
N LEU A 182 11.24 -6.31 -7.29
CA LEU A 182 9.86 -5.89 -7.06
C LEU A 182 9.77 -4.87 -5.92
N LEU A 183 10.52 -5.08 -4.83
CA LEU A 183 10.58 -4.13 -3.71
C LEU A 183 11.18 -2.79 -4.12
N HIS A 184 12.17 -2.77 -5.03
CA HIS A 184 12.67 -1.52 -5.60
C HIS A 184 11.61 -0.82 -6.46
N VAL A 185 10.83 -1.56 -7.26
CA VAL A 185 9.72 -0.97 -8.04
C VAL A 185 8.69 -0.33 -7.12
N VAL A 186 8.38 -0.95 -5.98
CA VAL A 186 7.53 -0.37 -4.93
C VAL A 186 8.11 0.97 -4.48
N ALA A 187 9.35 1.02 -4.02
CA ALA A 187 9.96 2.26 -3.54
C ALA A 187 10.04 3.36 -4.62
N TYR A 188 10.34 3.02 -5.87
CA TYR A 188 10.31 4.00 -6.96
C TYR A 188 8.90 4.55 -7.19
N SER A 189 7.88 3.68 -7.15
CA SER A 189 6.50 4.11 -7.32
C SER A 189 6.03 5.06 -6.21
N GLU A 190 6.50 4.84 -4.98
CA GLU A 190 6.20 5.73 -3.84
C GLU A 190 6.79 7.12 -4.03
N ILE A 191 8.02 7.22 -4.54
CA ILE A 191 8.69 8.50 -4.84
C ILE A 191 7.98 9.21 -6.00
N ILE A 192 7.55 8.47 -7.02
CA ILE A 192 6.74 9.01 -8.12
C ILE A 192 5.45 9.64 -7.56
N VAL A 193 4.81 9.04 -6.56
CA VAL A 193 3.63 9.61 -5.90
C VAL A 193 3.96 10.92 -5.17
N ILE A 194 5.10 11.04 -4.50
CA ILE A 194 5.54 12.33 -3.90
C ILE A 194 5.69 13.39 -4.98
N PHE A 195 6.41 13.07 -6.06
CA PHE A 195 6.63 14.00 -7.15
C PHE A 195 5.32 14.43 -7.83
N ALA A 196 4.40 13.49 -8.00
CA ALA A 196 3.04 13.73 -8.48
C ALA A 196 2.29 14.75 -7.63
N LEU A 197 2.29 14.54 -6.31
CA LEU A 197 1.61 15.41 -5.36
C LEU A 197 2.26 16.79 -5.30
N LEU A 198 3.58 16.86 -5.41
CA LEU A 198 4.32 18.12 -5.48
C LEU A 198 3.91 18.92 -6.72
N LEU A 199 3.91 18.31 -7.90
CA LEU A 199 3.44 18.97 -9.13
C LEU A 199 1.96 19.38 -9.03
N ASP A 200 1.10 18.52 -8.49
CA ASP A 200 -0.32 18.84 -8.31
C ASP A 200 -0.55 19.98 -7.31
N THR A 201 0.35 20.15 -6.34
CA THR A 201 0.33 21.23 -5.36
C THR A 201 0.81 22.53 -6.00
N LEU A 202 1.96 22.51 -6.70
CA LEU A 202 2.51 23.67 -7.41
C LEU A 202 1.56 24.18 -8.51
N LEU A 203 0.90 23.27 -9.23
CA LEU A 203 -0.05 23.61 -10.29
C LEU A 203 -1.46 23.90 -9.74
N MET A 204 -1.66 23.88 -8.41
CA MET A 204 -2.94 24.10 -7.73
C MET A 204 -4.11 23.31 -8.35
N LYS A 205 -3.83 22.10 -8.87
CA LYS A 205 -4.82 21.29 -9.61
C LYS A 205 -6.00 20.85 -8.74
N SER A 206 -5.82 20.81 -7.42
CA SER A 206 -6.87 20.48 -6.45
C SER A 206 -6.66 21.18 -5.13
N GLY A 207 -7.72 21.67 -4.50
CA GLY A 207 -7.63 22.31 -3.17
C GLY A 207 -7.09 21.41 -2.06
N SER A 208 -7.06 20.08 -2.25
CA SER A 208 -6.57 19.12 -1.25
C SER A 208 -5.17 18.55 -1.53
N SER A 209 -4.49 18.92 -2.63
CA SER A 209 -3.19 18.30 -2.97
C SER A 209 -2.09 18.63 -1.97
N GLY A 210 -2.03 19.87 -1.47
CA GLY A 210 -1.03 20.27 -0.47
C GLY A 210 -1.16 19.49 0.84
N PHE A 211 -2.38 19.34 1.35
CA PHE A 211 -2.64 18.53 2.56
C PHE A 211 -2.23 17.07 2.36
N LEU A 212 -2.55 16.48 1.20
CA LEU A 212 -2.14 15.11 0.88
C LEU A 212 -0.63 14.96 0.74
N LEU A 213 0.06 15.97 0.19
CA LEU A 213 1.51 15.99 0.09
C LEU A 213 2.14 15.94 1.47
N VAL A 214 1.74 16.83 2.39
CA VAL A 214 2.30 16.87 3.75
C VAL A 214 2.02 15.55 4.47
N ALA A 215 0.77 15.07 4.48
CA ALA A 215 0.40 13.84 5.15
C ALA A 215 1.17 12.62 4.61
N TYR A 216 1.26 12.48 3.28
CA TYR A 216 1.98 11.38 2.67
C TYR A 216 3.50 11.49 2.89
N SER A 217 4.07 12.69 2.84
CA SER A 217 5.49 12.92 3.14
C SER A 217 5.84 12.56 4.58
N SER A 218 4.97 12.85 5.55
CA SER A 218 5.16 12.41 6.95
C SER A 218 5.16 10.89 7.09
N LEU A 219 4.23 10.20 6.43
CA LEU A 219 4.18 8.73 6.43
C LEU A 219 5.38 8.13 5.68
N TYR A 220 5.80 8.73 4.57
CA TYR A 220 6.97 8.30 3.83
C TYR A 220 8.27 8.52 4.62
N TRP A 221 8.33 9.59 5.41
CA TRP A 221 9.45 9.82 6.32
C TRP A 221 9.58 8.72 7.37
N LEU A 222 8.46 8.27 7.94
CA LEU A 222 8.46 7.09 8.82
C LEU A 222 8.96 5.84 8.07
N ARG A 223 8.47 5.62 6.84
CA ARG A 223 8.92 4.50 6.00
C ARG A 223 10.42 4.55 5.70
N LEU A 224 11.00 5.72 5.47
CA LEU A 224 12.45 5.87 5.31
C LEU A 224 13.23 5.52 6.58
N ASN A 225 12.66 5.75 7.76
CA ASN A 225 13.31 5.37 9.02
C ASN A 225 13.25 3.86 9.28
N PHE A 226 12.17 3.18 8.87
CA PHE A 226 11.91 1.78 9.25
C PHE A 226 12.08 0.75 8.12
N SER A 227 12.02 1.12 6.84
CA SER A 227 12.07 0.17 5.72
C SER A 227 13.41 0.21 4.99
N ALA A 228 14.10 -0.93 4.93
CA ALA A 228 15.43 -1.04 4.31
C ALA A 228 15.39 -0.80 2.78
N TYR A 229 14.38 -1.32 2.09
CA TYR A 229 14.26 -1.17 0.63
C TYR A 229 14.01 0.30 0.20
N ALA A 230 13.30 1.08 1.01
CA ALA A 230 13.06 2.50 0.78
C ALA A 230 14.37 3.29 0.90
N GLN A 231 15.17 3.01 1.93
CA GLN A 231 16.49 3.62 2.14
C GLN A 231 17.44 3.37 0.97
N VAL A 232 17.58 2.11 0.55
CA VAL A 232 18.46 1.75 -0.58
C VAL A 232 18.03 2.45 -1.87
N THR A 233 16.72 2.58 -2.09
CA THR A 233 16.19 3.27 -3.27
C THR A 233 16.49 4.77 -3.23
N VAL A 234 16.31 5.43 -2.07
CA VAL A 234 16.68 6.85 -1.90
C VAL A 234 18.18 7.05 -2.09
N LEU A 235 19.03 6.22 -1.50
CA LEU A 235 20.48 6.30 -1.69
C LEU A 235 20.87 6.17 -3.18
N ARG A 236 20.29 5.19 -3.89
CA ARG A 236 20.53 5.01 -5.33
C ARG A 236 20.09 6.22 -6.16
N ILE A 237 19.01 6.90 -5.77
CA ILE A 237 18.55 8.13 -6.43
C ILE A 237 19.51 9.28 -6.12
N VAL A 238 19.93 9.44 -4.87
CA VAL A 238 20.93 10.44 -4.46
C VAL A 238 22.21 10.25 -5.25
N GLU A 239 22.75 9.03 -5.35
CA GLU A 239 23.95 8.73 -6.14
C GLU A 239 23.80 9.03 -7.64
N LYS A 240 22.61 8.79 -8.21
CA LYS A 240 22.31 9.14 -9.61
C LYS A 240 22.22 10.65 -9.82
N LEU A 241 21.67 11.37 -8.86
CA LEU A 241 21.56 12.83 -8.90
C LEU A 241 22.92 13.49 -8.68
N ASP A 242 23.78 12.92 -7.84
CA ASP A 242 25.15 13.39 -7.55
C ASP A 242 25.94 13.70 -8.83
N LYS A 243 25.84 12.81 -9.82
CA LYS A 243 26.51 12.94 -11.13
C LYS A 243 25.99 14.12 -11.98
N LYS A 244 24.82 14.67 -11.66
CA LYS A 244 24.13 15.72 -12.41
C LYS A 244 24.09 17.05 -11.66
N VAL A 245 24.66 17.15 -10.46
CA VAL A 245 24.66 18.38 -9.69
C VAL A 245 25.73 19.34 -10.22
N PRO A 246 25.37 20.57 -10.63
CA PRO A 246 26.33 21.57 -11.06
C PRO A 246 27.20 22.04 -9.88
N ALA A 247 28.45 22.41 -10.16
CA ALA A 247 29.44 22.77 -9.14
C ALA A 247 28.95 23.84 -8.13
N LYS A 248 28.11 24.78 -8.60
CA LYS A 248 27.53 25.87 -7.79
C LYS A 248 26.69 25.41 -6.59
N HIS A 249 26.11 24.21 -6.65
CA HIS A 249 25.23 23.68 -5.59
C HIS A 249 25.82 22.47 -4.87
N ARG A 250 27.12 22.19 -5.04
CA ARG A 250 27.77 21.02 -4.43
C ARG A 250 27.77 21.08 -2.90
N ASP A 251 28.08 22.23 -2.30
CA ASP A 251 28.16 22.34 -0.84
C ASP A 251 26.81 22.06 -0.16
N SER A 252 25.73 22.64 -0.70
CA SER A 252 24.37 22.37 -0.22
C SER A 252 23.96 20.91 -0.45
N TRP A 253 24.37 20.33 -1.58
CA TRP A 253 24.11 18.93 -1.90
C TRP A 253 24.85 17.97 -0.98
N GLU A 254 26.12 18.24 -0.67
CA GLU A 254 26.92 17.46 0.28
C GLU A 254 26.32 17.51 1.68
N SER A 255 25.80 18.66 2.13
CA SER A 255 25.08 18.74 3.41
C SER A 255 23.86 17.83 3.45
N VAL A 256 23.05 17.78 2.38
CA VAL A 256 21.88 16.89 2.29
C VAL A 256 22.31 15.42 2.26
N LYS A 257 23.35 15.12 1.48
CA LYS A 257 23.93 13.78 1.35
C LYS A 257 24.44 13.27 2.70
N ASN A 258 25.24 14.08 3.39
CA ASN A 258 25.80 13.75 4.70
C ASN A 258 24.70 13.54 5.76
N PHE A 259 23.66 14.38 5.74
CA PHE A 259 22.51 14.20 6.62
C PHE A 259 21.79 12.86 6.39
N LEU A 260 21.53 12.51 5.13
CA LEU A 260 20.90 11.24 4.78
C LEU A 260 21.75 10.02 5.15
N TYR A 261 23.06 10.05 4.84
CA TYR A 261 23.98 8.98 5.22
C TYR A 261 24.11 8.83 6.73
N ALA A 262 24.24 9.94 7.47
CA ALA A 262 24.32 9.92 8.93
C ALA A 262 23.08 9.28 9.54
N LYS A 263 21.88 9.61 9.06
CA LYS A 263 20.62 9.03 9.55
C LYS A 263 20.50 7.54 9.26
N ILE A 264 20.90 7.10 8.06
CA ILE A 264 20.87 5.68 7.70
C ILE A 264 21.89 4.88 8.53
N LYS A 265 23.09 5.43 8.73
CA LYS A 265 24.15 4.82 9.55
C LYS A 265 23.76 4.71 11.03
N GLU A 266 23.22 5.78 11.62
CA GLU A 266 22.72 5.79 13.00
C GLU A 266 21.70 4.67 13.25
N ARG A 267 20.91 4.32 12.24
CA ARG A 267 19.96 3.20 12.32
C ARG A 267 20.65 1.83 12.20
N SER A 268 21.56 1.65 11.24
CA SER A 268 22.28 0.37 11.10
C SER A 268 23.01 0.03 12.40
N ASP A 269 23.63 1.05 13.00
CA ASP A 269 24.40 0.89 14.23
C ASP A 269 23.48 0.54 15.41
N ARG A 270 22.32 1.19 15.55
CA ARG A 270 21.29 0.82 16.55
C ARG A 270 20.77 -0.60 16.36
N ARG A 271 20.53 -1.04 15.13
CA ARG A 271 20.05 -2.40 14.86
C ARG A 271 21.08 -3.44 15.29
N VAL A 272 22.36 -3.20 14.99
CA VAL A 272 23.46 -4.08 15.42
C VAL A 272 23.58 -4.10 16.95
N GLN A 273 23.36 -2.98 17.63
CA GLN A 273 23.36 -2.93 19.11
C GLN A 273 22.22 -3.75 19.71
N VAL A 274 21.00 -3.65 19.15
CA VAL A 274 19.84 -4.42 19.61
C VAL A 274 20.00 -5.92 19.32
N GLU A 275 20.58 -6.30 18.18
CA GLU A 275 20.84 -7.72 17.85
C GLU A 275 21.95 -8.34 18.71
N ARG A 276 22.77 -7.52 19.38
CA ARG A 276 23.84 -7.95 20.29
C ARG A 276 23.44 -7.96 21.76
N ALA A 277 22.34 -7.30 22.12
CA ALA A 277 21.80 -7.23 23.48
C ALA A 277 20.86 -8.41 23.74
#